data_AF-A0A2G9TMU6-F1
#
_entry.id   AF-A0A2G9TMU6-F1
#
_cell.length_a   1.000
_cell.length_b   1.000
_cell.length_c   1.000
_cell.angle_alpha   90.00
_cell.angle_beta   90.00
_cell.angle_gamma   90.00
#
_symmetry.space_group_name_H-M   'P 1'
#
loop_
_entity.id
_entity.type
_entity.pdbx_description
1 polymer ?
#
loop_
_entity_poly.entity_id
_entity_poly.type
_entity_poly.pdbx_seq_one_letter_code
_entity_poly.pdbx_strand_id
1 'polypeptide(L)'
;ISTLYSIGRSVEDRELVVIHFSTTPAEHVALKPEVKYIGNMHGNEPLGRELLIRLADYLCDAAIKKDKEVLQLLNSTSIHILPSMNPDGFERALNT
;
A
#
# COMPACT_ATOMS: atom_id res chain seq x y z
N ILE A 1 3.70 13.24 -1.09
CA ILE A 1 4.20 12.18 -0.18
C ILE A 1 3.56 10.84 -0.54
N SER A 2 2.27 10.82 -0.87
CA SER A 2 1.62 9.62 -1.42
C SER A 2 0.94 9.86 -2.77
N THR A 3 0.80 8.79 -3.56
CA THR A 3 -0.05 8.71 -4.77
C THR A 3 -0.77 7.36 -4.81
N LEU A 4 -1.89 7.30 -5.52
CA LEU A 4 -2.65 6.07 -5.75
C LEU A 4 -2.53 5.68 -7.22
N TYR A 5 -2.38 4.39 -7.49
CA TYR A 5 -2.50 3.85 -8.84
C TYR A 5 -3.12 2.45 -8.81
N SER A 6 -3.77 2.07 -9.90
CA SER A 6 -4.30 0.72 -10.06
C SER A 6 -3.33 -0.10 -10.90
N ILE A 7 -3.09 -1.36 -10.51
CA ILE A 7 -2.29 -2.32 -11.31
C ILE A 7 -3.14 -3.22 -12.20
N GLY A 8 -4.46 -3.03 -12.18
CA GLY A 8 -5.40 -3.86 -12.93
C GLY A 8 -6.71 -4.03 -12.18
N ARG A 9 -7.50 -5.00 -12.64
CA ARG A 9 -8.80 -5.33 -12.08
C ARG A 9 -8.91 -6.82 -11.78
N SER A 10 -9.71 -7.15 -10.79
CA SER A 10 -10.02 -8.52 -10.40
C SER A 10 -11.01 -9.17 -11.38
N VAL A 11 -11.44 -10.41 -11.09
CA VAL A 11 -12.39 -11.13 -11.94
C VAL A 11 -13.77 -10.47 -11.90
N GLU A 12 -14.17 -9.95 -10.75
CA GLU A 12 -15.41 -9.21 -10.54
C GLU A 12 -15.22 -7.68 -10.71
N ASP A 13 -14.23 -7.27 -11.50
CA ASP A 13 -14.00 -5.87 -11.92
C ASP A 13 -13.64 -4.88 -10.79
N ARG A 14 -13.12 -5.36 -9.66
CA ARG A 14 -12.63 -4.51 -8.56
C ARG A 14 -11.19 -4.07 -8.83
N GLU A 15 -10.87 -2.80 -8.56
CA GLU A 15 -9.52 -2.28 -8.76
C GLU A 15 -8.50 -2.87 -7.76
N LEU A 16 -7.32 -3.23 -8.26
CA LEU A 16 -6.17 -3.58 -7.42
C LEU A 16 -5.38 -2.30 -7.16
N VAL A 17 -5.80 -1.57 -6.13
CA VAL A 17 -5.26 -0.25 -5.79
C VAL A 17 -3.99 -0.36 -4.96
N VAL A 18 -2.94 0.30 -5.43
CA VAL A 18 -1.66 0.46 -4.74
C VAL A 18 -1.51 1.87 -4.21
N ILE A 19 -1.06 1.99 -2.96
CA ILE A 19 -0.67 3.24 -2.32
C ILE A 19 0.86 3.35 -2.40
N HIS A 20 1.35 4.37 -3.09
CA HIS A 20 2.78 4.64 -3.24
C HIS A 20 3.20 5.78 -2.32
N PHE A 21 4.21 5.54 -1.48
CA PHE A 21 4.82 6.52 -0.60
C PHE A 21 6.26 6.82 -1.03
N SER A 22 6.57 8.09 -1.28
CA SER A 22 7.92 8.58 -1.59
C SER A 22 7.97 10.11 -1.48
N THR A 23 9.15 10.67 -1.19
CA THR A 23 9.42 12.11 -1.36
C THR A 23 9.39 12.56 -2.83
N THR A 24 9.60 11.62 -3.77
CA THR A 24 9.52 11.79 -5.22
C THR A 24 8.54 10.76 -5.80
N PRO A 25 7.22 10.92 -5.59
CA PRO A 25 6.24 9.96 -6.09
C PRO A 25 6.19 9.97 -7.63
N ALA A 26 5.84 8.83 -8.23
CA ALA A 26 5.77 8.57 -9.68
C ALA A 26 7.10 8.50 -10.47
N GLU A 27 8.25 8.83 -9.88
CA GLU A 27 9.55 8.71 -10.54
C GLU A 27 10.50 7.79 -9.77
N HIS A 28 11.12 6.85 -10.48
CA HIS A 28 12.22 6.07 -9.92
C HIS A 28 13.46 6.95 -9.81
N VAL A 29 14.08 6.96 -8.63
CA VAL A 29 15.31 7.71 -8.36
C VAL A 29 16.44 6.70 -8.16
N ALA A 30 17.54 6.86 -8.91
CA ALA A 30 18.71 6.01 -8.74
C ALA A 30 19.17 5.99 -7.28
N LEU A 31 19.58 4.81 -6.79
CA LEU A 31 20.00 4.56 -5.40
C LEU A 31 18.90 4.71 -4.34
N LYS A 32 17.64 4.95 -4.74
CA LYS A 32 16.48 4.87 -3.87
C LYS A 32 15.78 3.52 -4.09
N PRO A 33 15.92 2.53 -3.18
CA PRO A 33 15.29 1.23 -3.35
C PRO A 33 13.76 1.32 -3.41
N GLU A 34 13.18 0.49 -4.29
CA GLU A 34 11.75 0.24 -4.40
C GLU A 34 11.39 -0.99 -3.57
N VAL A 35 10.48 -0.84 -2.61
CA VAL A 35 9.99 -1.96 -1.79
C VAL A 35 8.47 -2.06 -1.90
N LYS A 36 7.94 -3.27 -1.67
CA LYS A 36 6.50 -3.49 -1.72
C LYS A 36 6.01 -4.41 -0.61
N TYR A 37 4.82 -4.10 -0.11
CA TYR A 37 4.02 -4.98 0.72
C TYR A 37 2.72 -5.32 0.01
N ILE A 38 2.37 -6.60 0.03
CA ILE A 38 1.15 -7.12 -0.59
C ILE A 38 0.42 -7.95 0.46
N GLY A 39 -0.85 -7.63 0.69
CA GLY A 39 -1.72 -8.33 1.62
C GLY A 39 -2.85 -9.05 0.92
N ASN A 40 -3.47 -9.98 1.66
CA ASN A 40 -4.78 -10.54 1.33
C ASN A 40 -4.87 -11.09 -0.11
N MET A 41 -3.85 -11.87 -0.50
CA MET A 41 -3.88 -12.67 -1.73
C MET A 41 -4.83 -13.87 -1.60
N HIS A 42 -4.98 -14.39 -0.39
CA HIS A 42 -6.13 -15.20 -0.01
C HIS A 42 -7.15 -14.27 0.66
N GLY A 43 -8.35 -14.23 0.09
CA GLY A 43 -9.40 -13.30 0.51
C GLY A 43 -9.83 -13.46 1.97
N ASN A 44 -9.80 -14.68 2.49
CA ASN A 44 -10.14 -15.03 3.87
C ASN A 44 -8.98 -14.85 4.88
N GLU A 45 -7.85 -14.28 4.48
CA GLU A 45 -6.74 -13.91 5.35
C GLU A 45 -6.67 -12.37 5.51
N PRO A 46 -7.64 -11.73 6.21
CA PRO A 46 -7.83 -10.28 6.17
C PRO A 46 -6.84 -9.49 7.03
N LEU A 47 -6.12 -10.14 7.95
CA LEU A 47 -5.21 -9.44 8.87
C LEU A 47 -4.16 -8.61 8.13
N GLY A 48 -3.58 -9.16 7.06
CA GLY A 48 -2.60 -8.45 6.23
C GLY A 48 -3.20 -7.22 5.53
N ARG A 49 -4.45 -7.29 5.08
CA ARG A 49 -5.15 -6.14 4.47
C ARG A 49 -5.27 -4.99 5.44
N GLU A 50 -5.78 -5.26 6.64
CA GLU A 50 -6.01 -4.23 7.65
C GLU A 50 -4.71 -3.64 8.19
N LEU A 51 -3.69 -4.48 8.44
CA LEU A 51 -2.37 -3.99 8.86
C LEU A 51 -1.74 -3.06 7.83
N LEU A 52 -1.88 -3.37 6.54
CA LEU A 52 -1.34 -2.52 5.47
C LEU A 52 -2.11 -1.21 5.30
N ILE A 53 -3.42 -1.19 5.50
CA ILE A 53 -4.21 0.05 5.56
C ILE A 53 -3.77 0.90 6.76
N ARG A 54 -3.59 0.29 7.94
CA ARG A 54 -3.11 0.98 9.15
C ARG A 54 -1.67 1.48 9.02
N LEU A 55 -0.81 0.74 8.33
CA LEU A 55 0.54 1.19 8.02
C LEU A 55 0.52 2.41 7.09
N ALA A 56 -0.32 2.41 6.06
CA ALA A 56 -0.47 3.55 5.17
C ALA A 56 -0.98 4.80 5.91
N ASP A 57 -1.97 4.63 6.79
CA ASP A 57 -2.47 5.69 7.66
C ASP A 57 -1.36 6.24 8.57
N TYR A 58 -0.64 5.36 9.26
CA TYR A 58 0.51 5.73 10.11
C TYR A 58 1.58 6.52 9.35
N LEU A 59 1.98 6.07 8.15
CA LEU A 59 3.00 6.75 7.35
C LEU A 59 2.53 8.15 6.91
N CYS A 60 1.26 8.30 6.51
CA CYS A 60 0.66 9.59 6.21
C CYS A 60 0.70 10.53 7.43
N ASP A 61 0.18 10.05 8.56
CA ASP A 61 0.05 10.83 9.80
C ASP A 61 1.42 11.28 10.33
N ALA A 62 2.38 10.36 10.38
CA ALA A 62 3.72 10.63 10.84
C ALA A 62 4.45 11.61 9.91
N ALA A 63 4.26 11.51 8.59
CA ALA A 63 4.80 12.46 7.63
C ALA A 63 4.20 13.87 7.80
N ILE A 64 2.88 13.99 8.03
CA ILE A 64 2.21 15.28 8.33
C ILE A 64 2.76 15.89 9.62
N LYS A 65 2.96 15.07 10.66
CA LYS A 65 3.54 15.47 11.95
C LYS A 65 5.05 15.76 11.88
N LYS A 66 5.67 15.57 10.70
CA LYS A 66 7.11 15.71 10.47
C LYS A 66 7.96 14.83 11.38
N ASP A 67 7.48 13.61 11.64
CA ASP A 67 8.27 12.61 12.33
C ASP A 67 9.59 12.34 11.58
N LYS A 68 10.71 12.42 12.29
CA LYS A 68 12.04 12.38 11.67
C LYS A 68 12.36 11.01 11.10
N GLU A 69 11.95 9.94 11.78
CA GLU A 69 12.25 8.57 11.38
C GLU A 69 11.46 8.20 10.13
N VAL A 70 10.16 8.50 10.11
CA VAL A 70 9.31 8.26 8.93
C VAL A 70 9.75 9.11 7.75
N LEU A 71 10.08 10.40 7.95
CA LEU A 71 10.58 11.23 6.85
C LEU A 71 11.92 10.70 6.30
N GLN A 72 12.82 10.23 7.16
CA GLN A 72 14.07 9.61 6.71
C GLN A 72 13.81 8.34 5.89
N LEU A 73 12.88 7.50 6.34
CA LEU A 73 12.45 6.29 5.62
C LEU A 73 11.87 6.64 4.23
N LEU A 74 10.95 7.60 4.15
CA LEU A 74 10.32 7.99 2.88
C LEU A 74 11.26 8.76 1.94
N ASN A 75 12.33 9.34 2.48
CA ASN A 75 13.36 9.98 1.68
C ASN A 75 14.33 8.95 1.07
N SER A 76 14.72 7.92 1.84
CA SER A 76 15.66 6.90 1.40
C SER A 76 15.01 5.74 0.65
N THR A 77 13.71 5.54 0.78
CA THR A 77 13.00 4.37 0.25
C THR A 77 11.71 4.78 -0.43
N SER A 78 11.35 4.07 -1.50
CA SER A 78 10.08 4.19 -2.20
C SER A 78 9.23 2.95 -1.88
N ILE A 79 8.06 3.17 -1.27
CA ILE A 79 7.25 2.10 -0.66
C ILE A 79 5.92 1.96 -1.40
N HIS A 80 5.62 0.76 -1.90
CA HIS A 80 4.35 0.43 -2.54
C HIS A 80 3.54 -0.52 -1.67
N ILE A 81 2.30 -0.16 -1.37
CA ILE A 81 1.41 -0.95 -0.52
C ILE A 81 0.19 -1.37 -1.34
N LEU A 82 0.02 -2.67 -1.57
CA LEU A 82 -1.19 -3.27 -2.13
C LEU A 82 -1.93 -3.97 -0.98
N PRO A 83 -2.96 -3.35 -0.37
CA PRO A 83 -3.63 -3.94 0.78
C PRO A 83 -4.34 -5.25 0.47
N SER A 84 -4.93 -5.36 -0.72
CA SER A 84 -5.68 -6.54 -1.14
C SER A 84 -5.38 -6.90 -2.58
N MET A 85 -4.71 -8.04 -2.75
CA MET A 85 -4.47 -8.64 -4.06
C MET A 85 -5.67 -9.48 -4.55
N ASN A 86 -6.53 -9.94 -3.64
CA ASN A 86 -7.72 -10.72 -3.95
C ASN A 86 -8.97 -10.09 -3.31
N PRO A 87 -9.44 -8.94 -3.82
CA PRO A 87 -10.61 -8.27 -3.27
C PRO A 87 -11.89 -9.10 -3.44
N ASP A 88 -12.02 -9.89 -4.50
CA ASP A 88 -13.20 -10.73 -4.75
C ASP A 88 -13.33 -11.83 -3.70
N GLY A 89 -12.21 -12.51 -3.40
CA GLY A 89 -12.17 -13.52 -2.35
C GLY A 89 -12.48 -12.93 -0.97
N PHE A 90 -12.07 -11.69 -0.71
CA PHE A 90 -12.35 -11.01 0.56
C PHE A 90 -13.85 -10.74 0.72
N GLU A 91 -14.51 -10.20 -0.30
CA GLU A 91 -15.96 -9.98 -0.28
C GLU A 91 -16.73 -11.29 -0.06
N ARG A 92 -16.29 -12.39 -0.68
CA ARG A 92 -16.90 -13.71 -0.47
C ARG A 92 -16.71 -14.21 0.96
N ALA A 93 -15.52 -14.03 1.53
CA ALA A 93 -15.22 -14.45 2.89
C ALA A 93 -16.01 -13.65 3.95
N LEU A 94 -16.29 -12.36 3.71
CA LEU A 94 -17.11 -11.54 4.59
C LEU A 94 -18.58 -11.98 4.64
N ASN A 95 -19.08 -12.59 3.57
CA ASN A 95 -20.46 -13.02 3.43
C ASN A 95 -20.69 -14.49 3.83
N THR A 96 -19.71 -15.13 4.45
CA THR A 96 -19.78 -16.52 4.94
C THR A 96 -19.94 -16.53 6.45
#